data_AF-U6DQV5-F1
#
_entry.id   AF-U6DQV5-F1
#
_cell.length_a   1.000
_cell.length_b   1.000
_cell.length_c   1.000
_cell.angle_alpha   90.00
_cell.angle_beta   90.00
_cell.angle_gamma   90.00
#
_symmetry.space_group_name_H-M   'P 1'
#
loop_
_entity.id
_entity.type
_entity.pdbx_description
1 polymer ?
#
loop_
_entity_poly.entity_id
_entity_poly.type
_entity_poly.pdbx_seq_one_letter_code
_entity_poly.pdbx_strand_id
1 'polypeptide(L)'
;EEELARLGGRDVATLSPNTRWEIHNSSGRVWVHNASVDVADLLATNGVLHVLSQVLLPARGDVLPVTGVLQQLDLVPAFRLFRELLQHHKLVPQIEAATAYTIFVPTNRSLEASGNSSSMDADTVRHHVILGEALSVKTLQRGGHRNSLLGPAHWL
;
A
#
# COMPACT_ATOMS: atom_id res chain seq x y z
N GLU A 1 9.50 -28.74 -17.35
CA GLU A 1 8.44 -28.00 -16.63
C GLU A 1 7.90 -28.75 -15.41
N GLU A 2 8.53 -29.84 -14.97
CA GLU A 2 7.84 -30.81 -14.09
C GLU A 2 7.73 -30.37 -12.64
N GLU A 3 8.69 -29.63 -12.08
CA GLU A 3 8.72 -29.38 -10.64
C GLU A 3 7.72 -28.29 -10.21
N LEU A 4 7.69 -27.16 -10.93
CA LEU A 4 6.70 -26.10 -10.69
C LEU A 4 5.29 -26.51 -11.09
N ALA A 5 5.12 -27.27 -12.18
CA ALA A 5 3.80 -27.73 -12.61
C ALA A 5 3.15 -28.66 -11.57
N ARG A 6 3.96 -29.43 -10.82
CA ARG A 6 3.50 -30.28 -9.70
C ARG A 6 3.02 -29.48 -8.49
N LEU A 7 3.36 -28.19 -8.42
CA LEU A 7 2.91 -27.27 -7.37
C LEU A 7 1.63 -26.53 -7.73
N GLY A 8 1.00 -26.84 -8.88
CA GLY A 8 -0.28 -26.27 -9.28
C GLY A 8 -1.36 -26.47 -8.20
N GLY A 9 -1.97 -25.36 -7.77
CA GLY A 9 -2.97 -25.31 -6.70
C GLY A 9 -2.38 -25.21 -5.28
N ARG A 10 -1.09 -24.92 -5.12
CA ARG A 10 -0.44 -24.80 -3.81
C ARG A 10 0.16 -23.41 -3.59
N ASP A 11 0.11 -22.99 -2.33
CA ASP A 11 0.86 -21.83 -1.83
C ASP A 11 2.29 -22.23 -1.47
N VAL A 12 3.26 -21.59 -2.11
CA VAL A 12 4.69 -21.77 -1.86
C VAL A 12 5.21 -20.67 -0.95
N ALA A 13 5.89 -21.06 0.12
CA ALA A 13 6.52 -20.13 1.04
C ALA A 13 7.76 -19.50 0.40
N THR A 14 7.96 -18.21 0.67
CA THR A 14 9.20 -17.52 0.31
C THR A 14 10.17 -17.46 1.49
N LEU A 15 11.37 -16.92 1.27
CA LEU A 15 12.29 -16.60 2.37
C LEU A 15 11.71 -15.55 3.34
N SER A 16 10.73 -14.77 2.89
CA SER A 16 9.94 -13.89 3.76
C SER A 16 8.81 -14.70 4.40
N PRO A 17 8.78 -14.83 5.74
CA PRO A 17 7.88 -15.77 6.43
C PRO A 17 6.39 -15.46 6.25
N ASN A 18 6.07 -14.20 5.94
CA ASN A 18 4.71 -13.73 5.76
C ASN A 18 4.26 -13.75 4.29
N THR A 19 5.16 -13.95 3.34
CA THR A 19 4.84 -13.90 1.91
C THR A 19 4.76 -15.31 1.34
N ARG A 20 3.60 -15.63 0.77
CA ARG A 20 3.34 -16.89 0.09
C ARG A 20 2.81 -16.62 -1.31
N TRP A 21 3.24 -17.43 -2.26
CA TRP A 21 2.80 -17.33 -3.65
C TRP A 21 1.97 -18.53 -4.06
N GLU A 22 0.76 -18.28 -4.51
CA GLU A 22 -0.07 -19.30 -5.15
C GLU A 22 0.51 -19.63 -6.53
N ILE A 23 0.76 -20.91 -6.77
CA ILE A 23 1.13 -21.43 -8.09
C ILE A 23 -0.11 -22.06 -8.70
N HIS A 24 -0.43 -21.70 -9.94
CA HIS A 24 -1.50 -22.36 -10.68
C HIS A 24 -1.07 -22.67 -12.10
N ASN A 25 -1.65 -23.73 -12.66
CA ASN A 25 -1.42 -24.15 -14.03
C ASN A 25 -2.68 -23.83 -14.84
N SER A 26 -2.53 -23.02 -15.89
CA SER A 26 -3.62 -22.67 -16.79
C SER A 26 -3.18 -22.91 -18.23
N SER A 27 -3.92 -23.78 -18.94
CA SER A 27 -3.68 -24.10 -20.35
C SER A 27 -2.25 -24.55 -20.68
N GLY A 28 -1.60 -25.27 -19.76
CA GLY A 28 -0.22 -25.77 -19.94
C GLY A 28 0.86 -24.73 -19.62
N ARG A 29 0.48 -23.53 -19.17
CA ARG A 29 1.41 -22.50 -18.70
C ARG A 29 1.33 -22.42 -17.18
N VAL A 30 2.49 -22.38 -16.53
CA VAL A 30 2.58 -22.17 -15.09
C VAL A 30 2.55 -20.68 -14.77
N TRP A 31 1.80 -20.34 -13.73
CA TRP A 31 1.65 -18.98 -13.21
C TRP A 31 1.99 -18.94 -11.74
N VAL A 32 2.68 -17.88 -11.33
CA VAL A 32 2.93 -17.52 -9.94
C VAL A 32 2.14 -16.25 -9.69
N HIS A 33 1.01 -16.37 -8.98
CA HIS A 33 0.01 -15.31 -8.86
C HIS A 33 -0.38 -14.76 -10.25
N ASN A 34 -0.04 -13.52 -10.59
CA ASN A 34 -0.37 -12.92 -11.89
C ASN A 34 0.78 -13.01 -12.91
N ALA A 35 1.95 -13.56 -12.53
CA ALA A 35 3.11 -13.67 -13.40
C ALA A 35 3.19 -15.04 -14.08
N SER A 36 3.31 -15.05 -15.41
CA SER A 36 3.60 -16.29 -16.14
C SER A 36 5.06 -16.67 -16.03
N VAL A 37 5.34 -17.98 -16.02
CA VAL A 37 6.70 -18.50 -16.22
C VAL A 37 6.98 -18.55 -17.72
N ASP A 38 8.00 -17.83 -18.17
CA ASP A 38 8.41 -17.75 -19.57
C ASP A 38 9.49 -18.79 -19.91
N VAL A 39 10.42 -19.01 -18.97
CA VAL A 39 11.43 -20.07 -19.05
C VAL A 39 11.49 -20.78 -17.71
N ALA A 40 11.35 -22.10 -17.71
CA ALA A 40 11.38 -22.92 -16.51
C ALA A 40 12.60 -23.85 -16.49
N ASP A 41 12.93 -24.37 -15.29
CA ASP A 41 13.87 -25.46 -15.07
C ASP A 41 15.30 -25.19 -15.52
N LEU A 42 15.76 -23.94 -15.38
CA LEU A 42 17.15 -23.60 -15.64
C LEU A 42 18.01 -24.07 -14.45
N LEU A 43 18.78 -25.13 -14.66
CA LEU A 43 19.66 -25.69 -13.64
C LEU A 43 20.77 -24.70 -13.27
N ALA A 44 20.92 -24.47 -11.97
CA ALA A 44 22.04 -23.74 -11.37
C ALA A 44 22.82 -24.66 -10.43
N THR A 45 24.02 -24.23 -10.02
CA THR A 45 24.92 -25.02 -9.16
C THR A 45 24.26 -25.52 -7.86
N ASN A 46 23.28 -24.77 -7.35
CA ASN A 46 22.64 -24.99 -6.05
C ASN A 46 21.11 -24.86 -6.11
N GLY A 47 20.49 -24.96 -7.29
CA GLY A 47 19.05 -24.84 -7.40
C GLY A 47 18.54 -24.75 -8.83
N VAL A 48 17.32 -24.24 -8.97
CA VAL A 48 16.62 -24.10 -10.24
C VAL A 48 16.15 -22.65 -10.39
N LEU A 49 16.34 -22.09 -11.58
CA LEU A 49 15.91 -20.74 -11.93
C LEU A 49 14.69 -20.81 -12.86
N HIS A 50 13.76 -19.90 -12.63
CA HIS A 50 12.58 -19.71 -13.47
C HIS A 50 12.47 -18.23 -13.82
N VAL A 51 12.31 -17.94 -15.12
CA VAL A 51 12.14 -16.58 -15.64
C VAL A 51 10.66 -16.26 -15.65
N LEU A 52 10.28 -15.17 -14.99
CA LEU A 52 8.91 -14.68 -14.91
C LEU A 52 8.68 -13.50 -15.84
N SER A 53 7.47 -13.36 -16.36
CA SER A 53 7.10 -12.24 -17.25
C SER A 53 6.98 -10.89 -16.53
N GLN A 54 6.82 -10.88 -15.21
CA GLN A 54 6.67 -9.66 -14.42
C GLN A 54 7.14 -9.83 -12.98
N VAL A 55 7.35 -8.69 -12.30
CA VAL A 55 7.75 -8.62 -10.90
C VAL A 55 6.57 -9.02 -10.00
N LEU A 56 6.84 -9.90 -9.03
CA LEU A 56 5.87 -10.28 -7.99
C LEU A 56 5.83 -9.19 -6.90
N LEU A 57 4.64 -8.65 -6.65
CA LEU A 57 4.40 -7.64 -5.62
C LEU A 57 3.62 -8.25 -4.46
N PRO A 58 4.23 -8.42 -3.25
CA PRO A 58 3.57 -9.04 -2.11
C PRO A 58 2.23 -8.37 -1.79
N ALA A 59 1.28 -9.14 -1.26
CA ALA A 59 0.03 -8.53 -0.79
C ALA A 59 0.36 -7.52 0.33
N ARG A 60 -0.37 -6.40 0.39
CA ARG A 60 -0.11 -5.35 1.38
C ARG A 60 -0.20 -5.82 2.83
N GLY A 61 -0.89 -6.93 3.09
CA GLY A 61 -0.98 -7.57 4.42
C GLY A 61 0.20 -8.48 4.77
N ASP A 62 1.02 -8.87 3.79
CA ASP A 62 2.17 -9.76 3.99
C ASP A 62 3.42 -8.96 4.41
N VAL A 63 3.43 -7.65 4.11
CA VAL A 63 4.43 -6.72 4.63
C VAL A 63 4.08 -6.45 6.09
N LEU A 64 5.06 -6.62 6.99
CA LEU A 64 4.86 -6.33 8.41
C LEU A 64 4.20 -4.95 8.57
N PRO A 65 3.09 -4.85 9.33
CA PRO A 65 2.42 -3.58 9.51
C PRO A 65 3.39 -2.63 10.20
N VAL A 66 3.73 -1.55 9.52
CA VAL A 66 4.46 -0.45 10.13
C VAL A 66 3.54 0.20 11.16
N THR A 67 4.02 0.24 12.41
CA THR A 67 3.21 0.65 13.54
C THR A 67 3.17 2.17 13.62
N GLY A 68 2.00 2.76 13.37
CA GLY A 68 1.76 4.19 13.56
C GLY A 68 1.88 5.02 12.29
N VAL A 69 1.14 6.14 12.29
CA VAL A 69 0.95 6.98 11.10
C VAL A 69 2.28 7.63 10.69
N LEU A 70 3.05 8.12 11.66
CA LEU A 70 4.32 8.80 11.38
C LEU A 70 5.36 7.85 10.79
N GLN A 71 5.43 6.61 11.27
CA GLN A 71 6.39 5.63 10.78
C GLN A 71 6.04 5.19 9.35
N GLN A 72 4.74 5.09 9.03
CA GLN A 72 4.29 4.78 7.67
C GLN A 72 4.63 5.92 6.69
N LEU A 73 4.44 7.18 7.10
CA LEU A 73 4.80 8.33 6.28
C LEU A 73 6.33 8.44 6.07
N ASP A 74 7.13 7.94 7.01
CA ASP A 74 8.60 7.93 6.90
C ASP A 74 9.16 6.98 5.86
N LEU A 75 8.41 5.94 5.49
CA LEU A 75 8.84 5.03 4.43
C LEU A 75 8.90 5.71 3.05
N VAL A 76 8.19 6.84 2.90
CA VAL A 76 8.06 7.54 1.62
C VAL A 76 8.57 8.98 1.79
N PRO A 77 9.82 9.28 1.36
CA PRO A 77 10.40 10.63 1.50
C PRO A 77 9.55 11.76 0.91
N ALA A 78 8.74 11.44 -0.10
CA ALA A 78 7.81 12.38 -0.74
C ALA A 78 6.63 12.83 0.15
N PHE A 79 6.45 12.26 1.34
CA PHE A 79 5.40 12.63 2.30
C PHE A 79 5.91 13.36 3.55
N ARG A 80 7.21 13.66 3.60
CA ARG A 80 7.88 14.31 4.73
C ARG A 80 7.18 15.61 5.18
N LEU A 81 6.84 16.51 4.26
CA LEU A 81 6.25 17.80 4.62
C LEU A 81 4.87 17.63 5.28
N PHE A 82 4.06 16.70 4.77
CA PHE A 82 2.76 16.41 5.37
C PHE A 82 2.89 15.78 6.77
N ARG A 83 3.89 14.92 6.98
CA ARG A 83 4.22 14.39 8.30
C ARG A 83 4.53 15.51 9.30
N GLU A 84 5.38 16.46 8.91
CA GLU A 84 5.74 17.62 9.74
C GLU A 84 4.49 18.43 10.10
N LEU A 85 3.55 18.62 9.16
CA LEU A 85 2.26 19.29 9.41
C LEU A 85 1.38 18.55 10.42
N LEU A 86 1.26 17.21 10.33
CA LEU A 86 0.50 16.41 11.29
C LEU A 86 1.05 16.53 12.72
N GLN A 87 2.38 16.56 12.84
CA GLN A 87 3.06 16.75 14.13
C GLN A 87 2.88 18.17 14.66
N HIS A 88 3.06 19.18 13.80
CA HIS A 88 2.90 20.59 14.15
C HIS A 88 1.49 20.88 14.69
N HIS A 89 0.46 20.36 14.02
CA HIS A 89 -0.95 20.52 14.41
C HIS A 89 -1.44 19.50 15.45
N LYS A 90 -0.54 18.64 15.97
CA LYS A 90 -0.83 17.65 17.02
C LYS A 90 -2.00 16.71 16.69
N LEU A 91 -2.17 16.34 15.42
CA LEU A 91 -3.27 15.50 14.95
C LEU A 91 -2.98 14.00 15.12
N VAL A 92 -1.72 13.62 15.26
CA VAL A 92 -1.28 12.21 15.35
C VAL A 92 -1.98 11.42 16.46
N PRO A 93 -2.04 11.90 17.73
CA PRO A 93 -2.68 11.14 18.80
C PRO A 93 -4.18 10.91 18.55
N GLN A 94 -4.84 11.88 17.92
CA GLN A 94 -6.27 11.78 17.60
C GLN A 94 -6.53 10.75 16.49
N ILE A 95 -5.65 10.69 15.49
CA ILE A 95 -5.74 9.71 14.40
C ILE A 95 -5.46 8.30 14.92
N GLU A 96 -4.41 8.14 15.73
CA GLU A 96 -4.00 6.85 16.27
C GLU A 96 -4.96 6.31 17.35
N ALA A 97 -5.71 7.19 18.02
CA ALA A 97 -6.79 6.80 18.92
C ALA A 97 -8.07 6.36 18.19
N ALA A 98 -8.22 6.65 16.90
CA ALA A 98 -9.40 6.26 16.13
C ALA A 98 -9.37 4.76 15.82
N THR A 99 -10.55 4.13 15.83
CA THR A 99 -10.72 2.70 15.51
C THR A 99 -10.37 2.36 14.07
N ALA A 100 -10.55 3.32 13.17
CA ALA A 100 -10.18 3.26 11.76
C ALA A 100 -9.95 4.68 11.23
N TYR A 101 -9.10 4.82 10.22
CA TYR A 101 -8.86 6.11 9.56
C TYR A 101 -8.44 5.93 8.11
N THR A 102 -8.66 6.99 7.32
CA THR A 102 -8.13 7.13 5.96
C THR A 102 -7.48 8.50 5.83
N ILE A 103 -6.24 8.57 5.33
CA ILE A 103 -5.52 9.82 5.14
C ILE A 103 -5.19 9.97 3.65
N PHE A 104 -5.63 11.08 3.05
CA PHE A 104 -5.20 11.48 1.72
C PHE A 104 -3.93 12.29 1.84
N VAL A 105 -2.78 11.66 1.59
CA VAL A 105 -1.48 12.28 1.83
C VAL A 105 -1.01 13.06 0.59
N PRO A 106 -0.91 14.40 0.64
CA PRO A 106 -0.33 15.18 -0.44
C PRO A 106 1.19 14.96 -0.53
N THR A 107 1.73 15.02 -1.75
CA THR A 107 3.19 14.94 -1.96
C THR A 107 3.86 16.27 -1.62
N ASN A 108 5.15 16.24 -1.25
CA ASN A 108 5.95 17.44 -0.98
C ASN A 108 5.83 18.47 -2.12
N ARG A 109 5.90 18.00 -3.37
CA ARG A 109 5.74 18.85 -4.56
C ARG A 109 4.39 19.55 -4.62
N SER A 110 3.31 18.86 -4.24
CA SER A 110 1.97 19.45 -4.21
C SER A 110 1.85 20.54 -3.13
N LEU A 111 2.51 20.34 -2.00
CA LEU A 111 2.53 21.30 -0.88
C LEU A 111 3.38 22.53 -1.22
N GLU A 112 4.55 22.32 -1.83
CA GLU A 112 5.43 23.39 -2.30
C GLU A 112 4.79 24.24 -3.40
N ALA A 113 4.09 23.61 -4.35
CA ALA A 113 3.36 24.31 -5.40
C ALA A 113 2.23 25.20 -4.87
N SER A 114 1.69 24.87 -3.69
CA SER A 114 0.66 25.67 -3.01
C SER A 114 1.21 26.94 -2.35
N GLY A 115 2.52 27.22 -2.46
CA GLY A 115 3.15 28.49 -2.11
C GLY A 115 3.52 28.68 -0.63
N ASN A 116 2.92 27.93 0.30
CA ASN A 116 3.17 28.03 1.74
C ASN A 116 3.26 26.64 2.41
N SER A 117 4.31 25.88 2.12
CA SER A 117 4.53 24.53 2.67
C SER A 117 4.60 24.47 4.21
N SER A 118 4.93 25.58 4.87
CA SER A 118 5.09 25.69 6.31
C SER A 118 3.90 26.33 7.04
N SER A 119 2.87 26.83 6.34
CA SER A 119 1.74 27.55 6.95
C SER A 119 0.37 27.05 6.52
N MET A 120 0.27 25.80 6.05
CA MET A 120 -1.06 25.24 5.79
C MET A 120 -1.85 25.19 7.08
N ASP A 121 -3.03 25.80 7.03
CA ASP A 121 -3.90 25.92 8.17
C ASP A 121 -4.32 24.53 8.68
N ALA A 122 -4.53 24.44 9.99
CA ALA A 122 -4.89 23.21 10.65
C ALA A 122 -6.15 22.59 10.02
N ASP A 123 -7.08 23.41 9.52
CA ASP A 123 -8.31 22.94 8.91
C ASP A 123 -8.08 22.28 7.55
N THR A 124 -7.09 22.77 6.80
CA THR A 124 -6.69 22.14 5.54
C THR A 124 -6.11 20.76 5.81
N VAL A 125 -5.30 20.61 6.86
CA VAL A 125 -4.74 19.30 7.23
C VAL A 125 -5.84 18.35 7.72
N ARG A 126 -6.82 18.84 8.50
CA ARG A 126 -8.00 18.06 8.91
C ARG A 126 -8.83 17.59 7.72
N HIS A 127 -8.94 18.37 6.65
CA HIS A 127 -9.69 17.99 5.46
C HIS A 127 -9.14 16.72 4.78
N HIS A 128 -7.84 16.47 4.92
CA HIS A 128 -7.17 15.30 4.34
C HIS A 128 -7.34 14.02 5.17
N VAL A 129 -7.94 14.10 6.36
CA VAL A 129 -8.06 13.00 7.30
C VAL A 129 -9.54 12.63 7.47
N ILE A 130 -9.87 11.35 7.31
CA ILE A 130 -11.18 10.79 7.65
C ILE A 130 -10.99 9.87 8.85
N LEU A 131 -11.77 10.09 9.91
CA LEU A 131 -11.80 9.23 11.10
C LEU A 131 -13.03 8.33 11.09
N GLY A 132 -12.89 7.12 11.65
CA GLY A 132 -13.96 6.14 11.81
C GLY A 132 -14.17 5.20 10.62
N GLU A 133 -13.49 5.41 9.49
CA GLU A 133 -13.63 4.57 8.30
C GLU A 133 -12.29 4.37 7.59
N ALA A 134 -11.97 3.10 7.26
CA ALA A 134 -10.84 2.74 6.42
C ALA A 134 -11.36 2.45 4.99
N LEU A 135 -11.15 3.38 4.07
CA LEU A 135 -11.67 3.30 2.72
C LEU A 135 -10.75 2.45 1.84
N SER A 136 -11.33 1.45 1.18
CA SER A 136 -10.65 0.65 0.17
C SER A 136 -10.85 1.23 -1.23
N VAL A 137 -9.98 0.87 -2.17
CA VAL A 137 -10.13 1.27 -3.59
C VAL A 137 -11.48 0.83 -4.16
N LYS A 138 -11.98 -0.35 -3.78
CA LYS A 138 -13.30 -0.85 -4.19
C LYS A 138 -14.44 0.04 -3.68
N THR A 139 -14.29 0.59 -2.47
CA THR A 139 -15.25 1.52 -1.87
C THR A 139 -15.24 2.86 -2.61
N LEU A 140 -14.05 3.37 -2.98
CA LEU A 140 -13.89 4.64 -3.69
C LEU A 140 -14.45 4.60 -5.12
N GLN A 141 -14.38 3.46 -5.80
CA GLN A 141 -14.86 3.30 -7.18
C GLN A 141 -16.37 3.54 -7.36
N ARG A 142 -17.17 3.44 -6.30
CA ARG A 142 -18.64 3.59 -6.37
C ARG A 142 -19.10 5.05 -6.27
N GLY A 143 -18.17 6.00 -6.08
CA GLY A 143 -18.50 7.37 -5.71
C GLY A 143 -19.10 7.46 -4.31
N GLY A 144 -19.02 8.63 -3.67
CA GLY A 144 -19.62 8.83 -2.35
C GLY A 144 -19.14 10.08 -1.64
N HIS A 145 -19.96 10.57 -0.70
CA HIS A 145 -19.60 11.65 0.21
C HIS A 145 -19.11 11.07 1.55
N ARG A 146 -18.06 11.66 2.13
CA ARG A 146 -17.53 11.31 3.46
C ARG A 146 -17.16 12.57 4.21
N ASN A 147 -17.36 12.53 5.53
CA ASN A 147 -16.98 13.62 6.41
C ASN A 147 -15.49 13.51 6.73
N SER A 148 -14.78 14.62 6.58
CA SER A 148 -13.39 14.72 7.03
C SER A 148 -13.33 15.04 8.53
N LEU A 149 -12.12 15.10 9.09
CA LEU A 149 -11.87 15.53 10.46
C LEU A 149 -12.28 16.99 10.71
N LEU A 150 -12.49 17.76 9.64
CA LEU A 150 -13.01 19.12 9.70
C LEU A 150 -14.55 19.17 9.85
N GLY A 151 -15.24 18.07 9.53
CA GLY A 151 -16.71 18.01 9.49
C GLY A 151 -17.27 17.65 8.10
N PRO A 152 -18.59 17.86 7.86
CA PRO A 152 -19.18 17.71 6.55
C PRO A 152 -18.51 18.67 5.55
N ALA A 153 -18.26 18.22 4.32
CA ALA A 153 -17.71 19.09 3.30
C ALA A 153 -18.71 20.23 3.02
N HIS A 154 -18.39 21.44 3.46
CA HIS A 154 -19.08 22.63 3.02
C HIS A 154 -18.64 22.90 1.57
N TRP A 155 -19.60 22.95 0.65
CA TRP A 155 -19.37 23.45 -0.71
C TRP A 155 -18.79 24.86 -0.61
N LEU A 156 -17.70 25.11 -1.34
CA LEU A 156 -17.32 26.48 -1.71
C LEU A 156 -18.29 26.99 -2.80
#